data_AF-A0A367M1T0-F1
#
_entry.id   AF-A0A367M1T0-F1
#
_cell.length_a   1.000
_cell.length_b   1.000
_cell.length_c   1.000
_cell.angle_alpha   90.00
_cell.angle_beta   90.00
_cell.angle_gamma   90.00
#
_symmetry.space_group_name_H-M   'P 1'
#
loop_
_entity.id
_entity.type
_entity.pdbx_description
1 polymer ?
#
loop_
_entity_poly.entity_id
_entity_poly.type
_entity_poly.pdbx_seq_one_letter_code
_entity_poly.pdbx_strand_id
1 'polypeptide(L)'
;ADTADIKEGDLLVSSGLGQRFPAGYPVATVKEVIHDSGQPFAVVRAVPTAKMNRSRYVLLVFSDSRTPEQRANDAAEAQEEADKKAAAGAQAPQPAAQPVAAPSPATPAAQGAAQQPAAAPAPAPTQPAAPAANGGRR
;
A
#
# COMPACT_ATOMS: atom_id res chain seq x y z
N ALA A 1 13.40 22.85 -28.97
CA ALA A 1 13.56 23.62 -27.73
C ALA A 1 13.49 22.62 -26.59
N ASP A 2 14.63 22.36 -25.96
CA ASP A 2 14.73 21.43 -24.82
C ASP A 2 14.28 22.20 -23.59
N THR A 3 13.04 21.96 -23.14
CA THR A 3 12.29 22.95 -22.32
C THR A 3 12.45 22.74 -20.81
N ALA A 4 13.32 21.82 -20.36
CA ALA A 4 13.68 21.70 -18.95
C ALA A 4 15.09 21.09 -18.79
N ASP A 5 16.03 21.86 -18.25
CA ASP A 5 17.40 21.42 -17.93
C ASP A 5 17.42 20.48 -16.69
N ILE A 6 16.67 19.37 -16.70
CA ILE A 6 16.71 18.36 -15.62
C ILE A 6 17.85 17.37 -15.86
N LYS A 7 18.61 17.08 -14.81
CA LYS A 7 19.75 16.15 -14.83
C LYS A 7 19.63 15.08 -13.75
N GLU A 8 20.33 13.97 -13.96
CA GLU A 8 20.52 12.96 -12.93
C GLU A 8 21.20 13.58 -11.69
N GLY A 9 20.68 13.26 -10.51
CA GLY A 9 21.16 13.81 -9.24
C GLY A 9 20.42 15.07 -8.77
N ASP A 10 19.55 15.68 -9.57
CA ASP A 10 18.78 16.84 -9.15
C ASP A 10 17.81 16.51 -7.99
N LEU A 11 17.66 17.45 -7.06
CA LEU A 11 16.72 17.34 -5.94
C LEU A 11 15.37 17.93 -6.34
N LEU A 12 14.34 17.08 -6.32
CA LEU A 12 12.95 17.49 -6.52
C LEU A 12 12.35 18.01 -5.22
N VAL A 13 11.75 19.19 -5.27
CA VAL A 13 11.06 19.85 -4.16
C VAL A 13 9.61 20.15 -4.51
N SER A 14 8.72 20.20 -3.52
CA SER A 14 7.32 20.58 -3.72
C SER A 14 7.20 22.06 -4.11
N SER A 15 6.36 22.38 -5.11
CA SER A 15 6.15 23.78 -5.54
C SER A 15 5.16 24.55 -4.66
N GLY A 16 4.29 23.85 -3.93
CA GLY A 16 3.21 24.45 -3.15
C GLY A 16 1.99 24.92 -3.95
N LEU A 17 2.01 24.88 -5.29
CA LEU A 17 0.94 25.42 -6.13
C LEU A 17 -0.42 24.73 -5.95
N GLY A 18 -0.41 23.45 -5.58
CA GLY A 18 -1.64 22.68 -5.35
C GLY A 18 -2.27 22.87 -3.97
N GLN A 19 -1.73 23.74 -3.11
CA GLN A 19 -2.22 24.01 -1.73
C GLN A 19 -2.32 22.77 -0.81
N ARG A 20 -1.72 21.64 -1.21
CA ARG A 20 -1.73 20.37 -0.47
C ARG A 20 -0.47 20.13 0.34
N PHE A 21 0.66 20.55 -0.21
CA PHE A 21 1.97 20.45 0.44
C PHE A 21 2.56 21.85 0.53
N PRO A 22 3.34 22.16 1.59
CA PRO A 22 4.13 23.39 1.62
C PRO A 22 5.10 23.45 0.45
N ALA A 23 5.53 24.65 0.04
CA ALA A 23 6.59 24.80 -0.95
C ALA A 23 7.98 24.46 -0.35
N GLY A 24 8.89 23.94 -1.18
CA GLY A 24 10.29 23.69 -0.83
C GLY A 24 10.57 22.38 -0.08
N TYR A 25 9.58 21.49 0.07
CA TYR A 25 9.78 20.24 0.80
C TYR A 25 10.47 19.18 -0.08
N PRO A 26 11.56 18.53 0.37
CA PRO A 26 12.27 17.52 -0.43
C PRO A 26 11.41 16.28 -0.71
N VAL A 27 11.33 15.87 -1.97
CA VAL A 27 10.51 14.74 -2.40
C VAL A 27 11.38 13.55 -2.81
N ALA A 28 12.26 13.77 -3.79
CA ALA A 28 13.04 12.70 -4.41
C ALA A 28 14.29 13.25 -5.11
N THR A 29 15.26 12.39 -5.38
CA THR A 29 16.42 12.69 -6.22
C THR A 29 16.25 12.04 -7.58
N VAL A 30 16.53 12.78 -8.66
CA VAL A 30 16.42 12.28 -10.03
C VAL A 30 17.41 11.14 -10.26
N LYS A 31 16.90 10.02 -10.75
CA LYS A 31 17.69 8.83 -11.09
C LYS A 31 17.94 8.70 -12.58
N GLU A 32 16.93 9.02 -13.39
CA GLU A 32 16.97 8.83 -14.85
C GLU A 32 15.97 9.80 -15.49
N VAL A 33 16.35 10.36 -16.64
CA VAL A 33 15.52 11.30 -17.41
C VAL A 33 15.35 10.76 -18.82
N ILE A 34 14.11 10.49 -19.21
CA ILE A 34 13.79 9.91 -20.51
C ILE A 34 13.10 11.00 -21.35
N HIS A 35 13.81 11.47 -22.37
CA HIS A 35 13.29 12.40 -23.36
C HIS A 35 13.01 11.66 -24.67
N ASP A 36 11.73 11.51 -25.00
CA ASP A 36 11.29 11.01 -26.29
C ASP A 36 10.86 12.19 -27.16
N SER A 37 11.52 12.40 -28.29
CA SER A 37 11.20 13.47 -29.25
C SER A 37 9.78 13.38 -29.82
N GLY A 38 9.11 12.23 -29.69
CA GLY A 38 7.71 12.04 -30.08
C GLY A 38 6.69 12.46 -29.01
N GLN A 39 7.12 12.74 -27.77
CA GLN A 39 6.25 13.10 -26.65
C GLN A 39 6.44 14.57 -26.25
N PRO A 40 5.37 15.30 -25.89
CA PRO A 40 5.46 16.70 -25.46
C PRO A 40 6.10 16.88 -24.08
N PHE A 41 6.30 15.80 -23.31
CA PHE A 41 6.83 15.83 -21.95
C PHE A 41 7.89 14.74 -21.73
N ALA A 42 8.87 15.05 -20.89
CA ALA A 42 9.85 14.08 -20.42
C ALA A 42 9.27 13.19 -19.32
N VAL A 43 9.77 11.95 -19.22
CA VAL A 43 9.48 11.05 -18.10
C VAL A 43 10.68 11.00 -17.17
N VAL A 44 10.50 11.45 -15.93
CA VAL A 44 11.55 11.46 -14.92
C VAL A 44 11.33 10.33 -13.91
N ARG A 45 12.32 9.48 -13.73
CA ARG A 45 12.35 8.47 -12.65
C ARG A 45 13.20 9.01 -11.52
N ALA A 46 12.66 8.97 -10.30
CA ALA A 46 13.33 9.53 -9.12
C ALA A 46 13.26 8.57 -7.93
N VAL A 47 14.25 8.66 -7.04
CA VAL A 47 14.32 7.89 -5.80
C VAL A 47 13.84 8.78 -4.65
N PRO A 48 12.81 8.37 -3.88
CA PRO A 48 12.32 9.16 -2.75
C PRO A 48 13.42 9.44 -1.71
N THR A 49 13.44 10.65 -1.17
CA THR A 49 14.39 11.01 -0.09
C THR A 49 14.01 10.35 1.24
N ALA A 50 12.71 10.09 1.45
CA ALA A 50 12.18 9.49 2.67
C ALA A 50 12.36 7.96 2.71
N LYS A 51 12.88 7.45 3.83
CA LYS A 51 13.04 6.01 4.08
C LYS A 51 11.83 5.46 4.85
N MET A 52 10.72 5.25 4.14
CA MET A 52 9.43 4.85 4.74
C MET A 52 9.49 3.53 5.52
N ASN A 53 10.35 2.59 5.09
CA ASN A 53 10.50 1.29 5.75
C ASN A 53 11.18 1.36 7.14
N ARG A 54 11.70 2.53 7.54
CA ARG A 54 12.39 2.72 8.84
C ARG A 54 11.92 3.97 9.59
N SER A 55 10.88 4.65 9.12
CA SER A 55 10.36 5.84 9.79
C SER A 55 9.55 5.45 11.02
N ARG A 56 9.96 5.94 12.19
CA ARG A 56 9.24 5.78 13.47
C ARG A 56 8.33 6.96 13.81
N TYR A 57 8.68 8.13 13.28
CA TYR A 57 8.01 9.40 13.57
C TYR A 57 7.49 9.99 12.27
N VAL A 58 6.33 10.62 12.35
CA VAL A 58 5.68 11.33 11.25
C VAL A 58 5.36 12.76 11.69
N LEU A 59 5.48 13.70 10.76
CA LEU A 59 5.04 15.07 10.94
C LEU A 59 3.80 15.28 10.08
N LEU A 60 2.69 15.62 10.72
CA LEU A 60 1.47 16.03 10.04
C LEU A 60 1.55 17.53 9.77
N VAL A 61 1.53 17.90 8.49
CA VAL A 61 1.53 19.30 8.06
C VAL A 61 0.17 19.61 7.47
N PHE A 62 -0.44 20.67 7.95
CA PHE A 62 -1.76 21.12 7.53
C PHE A 62 -1.63 22.51 6.89
N SER A 63 -2.43 22.76 5.85
CA SER A 63 -2.46 24.06 5.16
C SER A 63 -3.50 25.03 5.70
N ASP A 64 -4.36 24.61 6.64
CA ASP A 64 -5.32 25.49 7.30
C ASP A 64 -4.68 26.27 8.47
N SER A 65 -5.34 27.35 8.89
CA SER A 65 -4.87 28.24 9.96
C SER A 65 -5.22 27.75 11.37
N ARG A 66 -5.83 26.55 11.51
CA ARG A 66 -6.25 26.04 12.82
C ARG A 66 -5.05 25.56 13.61
N THR A 67 -5.07 25.83 14.92
CA THR A 67 -4.07 25.27 15.82
C THR A 67 -4.26 23.74 15.93
N PRO A 68 -3.20 23.00 16.33
CA PRO A 68 -3.31 21.57 16.58
C PRO A 68 -4.45 21.21 17.56
N GLU A 69 -4.66 22.02 18.60
CA GLU A 69 -5.69 21.81 19.63
C GLU A 69 -7.09 21.99 19.04
N GLN A 70 -7.31 23.05 18.27
CA GLN A 70 -8.59 23.28 17.59
C GLN A 70 -8.93 22.10 16.67
N ARG A 71 -7.96 21.62 15.89
CA ARG A 71 -8.17 20.48 15.00
C ARG A 71 -8.48 19.19 15.78
N ALA A 72 -7.80 18.97 16.90
CA ALA A 72 -8.05 17.79 17.74
C ALA A 72 -9.49 17.80 18.31
N ASN A 73 -9.96 18.96 18.77
CA ASN A 73 -11.32 19.11 19.29
C ASN A 73 -12.38 18.90 18.20
N ASP A 74 -12.25 19.58 17.06
CA ASP A 74 -13.17 19.44 15.92
C ASP A 74 -13.27 17.97 15.43
N ALA A 75 -12.14 17.26 15.43
CA ALA A 75 -12.09 15.84 15.05
C ALA A 75 -12.78 14.93 16.08
N ALA A 76 -12.67 15.24 17.38
CA ALA A 76 -13.33 14.48 18.43
C ALA A 76 -14.86 14.65 18.35
N GLU A 77 -15.35 15.87 18.19
CA GLU A 77 -16.78 16.17 18.04
C GLU A 77 -17.37 15.45 16.80
N ALA A 78 -16.67 15.54 15.65
CA ALA A 78 -17.10 14.86 14.43
C ALA A 78 -17.16 13.32 14.59
N GLN A 79 -16.25 12.74 15.37
CA GLN A 79 -16.25 11.30 15.64
C GLN A 79 -17.44 10.91 16.53
N GLU A 80 -17.75 11.66 17.59
CA GLU A 80 -18.90 11.39 18.45
C GLU A 80 -20.22 11.45 17.68
N GLU A 81 -20.37 12.41 16.76
CA GLU A 81 -21.54 12.51 15.90
C GLU A 81 -21.65 11.32 14.94
N ALA A 82 -20.53 10.88 14.36
CA ALA A 82 -20.48 9.70 13.50
C ALA A 82 -20.90 8.44 14.26
N ASP A 83 -20.41 8.27 15.49
CA ASP A 83 -20.74 7.12 16.34
C ASP A 83 -22.22 7.11 16.76
N LYS A 84 -22.79 8.29 17.12
CA LYS A 84 -24.23 8.44 17.42
C LYS A 84 -25.09 8.08 16.21
N LYS A 85 -24.70 8.50 15.00
CA LYS A 85 -25.41 8.17 13.75
C LYS A 85 -25.31 6.69 13.41
N ALA A 86 -24.14 6.07 13.62
CA ALA A 86 -23.95 4.63 13.43
C ALA A 86 -24.81 3.81 14.41
N ALA A 87 -24.90 4.23 15.68
CA ALA A 87 -25.75 3.60 16.68
C ALA A 87 -27.25 3.74 16.36
N ALA A 88 -27.68 4.90 15.84
CA ALA A 88 -29.06 5.13 15.42
C ALA A 88 -29.44 4.33 14.16
N GLY A 89 -28.52 4.12 13.23
CA GLY A 89 -28.72 3.29 12.03
C GLY A 89 -28.79 1.78 12.29
N ALA A 90 -28.32 1.31 13.45
CA ALA A 90 -28.41 -0.08 13.89
C ALA A 90 -29.78 -0.42 14.54
N GLN A 91 -30.66 0.56 14.74
CA GLN A 91 -32.02 0.37 15.24
C GLN A 91 -33.05 0.42 14.11
N ALA A 92 -32.94 -0.47 13.12
CA ALA A 92 -34.08 -0.87 12.31
C ALA A 92 -34.67 -2.15 12.93
N PRO A 93 -35.95 -2.16 13.37
CA PRO A 93 -36.55 -3.37 13.90
C PRO A 93 -36.67 -4.41 12.79
N GLN A 94 -35.96 -5.53 12.95
CA GLN A 94 -36.24 -6.76 12.21
C GLN A 94 -37.70 -7.14 12.50
N PRO A 95 -38.60 -7.21 11.50
CA PRO A 95 -39.94 -7.71 11.72
C PRO A 95 -39.86 -9.19 12.12
N ALA A 96 -40.44 -9.48 13.29
CA ALA A 96 -40.72 -10.79 13.87
C ALA A 96 -40.42 -12.03 13.01
N ALA A 97 -39.42 -12.80 13.40
CA ALA A 97 -39.34 -14.22 13.08
C ALA A 97 -40.54 -14.94 13.70
N GLN A 98 -41.49 -15.38 12.87
CA GLN A 98 -42.53 -16.32 13.28
C GLN A 98 -41.98 -17.76 13.16
N PRO A 99 -42.14 -18.61 14.19
CA PRO A 99 -41.72 -20.01 14.12
C PRO A 99 -42.83 -20.83 13.44
N VAL A 100 -42.54 -21.48 12.33
CA VAL A 100 -43.36 -22.59 11.82
C VAL A 100 -42.47 -23.80 11.52
N ALA A 101 -42.92 -24.92 12.08
CA ALA A 101 -42.22 -26.19 12.20
C ALA A 101 -42.09 -26.95 10.87
N ALA A 102 -41.12 -27.87 10.84
CA ALA A 102 -40.82 -28.83 9.78
C ALA A 102 -42.00 -29.80 9.46
N PRO A 103 -41.98 -30.50 8.31
CA PRO A 103 -41.38 -31.85 8.35
C PRO A 103 -40.47 -32.23 7.15
N SER A 104 -39.65 -33.24 7.46
CA SER A 104 -38.58 -33.96 6.76
C SER A 104 -39.05 -34.83 5.54
N PRO A 105 -38.25 -35.80 5.01
CA PRO A 105 -36.91 -35.76 4.38
C PRO A 105 -36.87 -36.51 3.01
N ALA A 106 -35.84 -36.29 2.17
CA ALA A 106 -35.41 -37.29 1.17
C ALA A 106 -33.93 -37.07 0.73
N THR A 107 -33.06 -37.83 1.39
CA THR A 107 -31.92 -38.67 0.94
C THR A 107 -30.89 -38.19 -0.11
N PRO A 108 -29.59 -38.55 0.06
CA PRO A 108 -28.44 -37.88 -0.53
C PRO A 108 -27.68 -38.70 -1.60
N ALA A 109 -26.98 -38.02 -2.51
CA ALA A 109 -25.84 -38.52 -3.31
C ALA A 109 -25.29 -37.32 -4.09
N ALA A 110 -24.00 -37.04 -4.28
CA ALA A 110 -22.72 -37.65 -3.96
C ALA A 110 -21.70 -36.48 -4.04
N GLN A 111 -20.89 -36.21 -3.01
CA GLN A 111 -19.55 -36.76 -2.76
C GLN A 111 -18.49 -36.44 -3.85
N GLY A 112 -17.38 -35.88 -3.39
CA GLY A 112 -16.14 -35.68 -4.14
C GLY A 112 -15.40 -34.42 -3.66
N ALA A 113 -14.98 -34.35 -2.39
CA ALA A 113 -13.65 -34.80 -1.93
C ALA A 113 -12.52 -33.85 -2.39
N ALA A 114 -11.59 -33.36 -1.57
CA ALA A 114 -11.32 -33.55 -0.17
C ALA A 114 -10.40 -32.41 0.31
N GLN A 115 -10.48 -32.12 1.61
CA GLN A 115 -9.52 -31.31 2.34
C GLN A 115 -8.31 -32.17 2.76
N GLN A 116 -7.14 -31.51 2.84
CA GLN A 116 -6.04 -31.70 3.82
C GLN A 116 -5.10 -32.93 3.74
N PRO A 117 -3.90 -32.96 4.40
CA PRO A 117 -3.24 -31.95 5.26
C PRO A 117 -1.69 -31.74 5.06
N ALA A 118 -1.18 -30.73 5.77
CA ALA A 118 0.14 -30.53 6.43
C ALA A 118 1.43 -31.25 5.96
N ALA A 119 2.53 -30.48 5.79
CA ALA A 119 3.81 -30.61 6.55
C ALA A 119 4.97 -29.78 5.91
N ALA A 120 5.73 -29.05 6.75
CA ALA A 120 7.06 -28.48 6.48
C ALA A 120 8.14 -29.60 6.35
N PRO A 121 9.45 -29.39 6.02
CA PRO A 121 10.26 -28.16 5.98
C PRO A 121 11.21 -28.00 4.74
N ALA A 122 12.04 -26.94 4.71
CA ALA A 122 13.17 -26.74 3.79
C ALA A 122 14.34 -27.73 4.03
N PRO A 123 15.24 -28.04 3.06
CA PRO A 123 16.42 -27.17 2.81
C PRO A 123 17.02 -27.15 1.37
N ALA A 124 17.72 -26.05 1.05
CA ALA A 124 19.04 -25.91 0.36
C ALA A 124 19.31 -26.44 -1.09
N PRO A 125 20.34 -25.90 -1.80
CA PRO A 125 20.40 -25.77 -3.26
C PRO A 125 21.11 -26.92 -3.99
N THR A 126 20.79 -27.11 -5.27
CA THR A 126 21.47 -28.05 -6.18
C THR A 126 22.37 -27.32 -7.18
N GLN A 127 23.67 -27.53 -7.03
CA GLN A 127 24.68 -27.45 -8.09
C GLN A 127 24.93 -28.89 -8.56
N PRO A 128 25.12 -29.15 -9.87
CA PRO A 128 26.33 -29.89 -10.24
C PRO A 128 26.88 -29.56 -11.64
N ALA A 129 28.20 -29.61 -11.79
CA ALA A 129 28.90 -30.42 -12.82
C ALA A 129 30.42 -30.35 -12.63
N ALA A 130 31.05 -31.52 -12.61
CA ALA A 130 32.45 -31.80 -12.32
C ALA A 130 33.42 -31.54 -13.49
N PRO A 131 34.74 -31.45 -13.25
CA PRO A 131 35.77 -31.88 -14.19
C PRO A 131 36.35 -33.25 -13.79
N ALA A 132 36.63 -34.07 -14.80
CA ALA A 132 37.20 -35.41 -14.67
C ALA A 132 38.74 -35.41 -14.59
N ALA A 133 39.23 -36.30 -13.72
CA ALA A 133 40.47 -37.10 -13.70
C ALA A 133 41.66 -36.72 -14.64
N ASN A 134 42.87 -36.44 -14.13
CA ASN A 134 43.88 -37.29 -13.46
C ASN A 134 44.89 -37.97 -14.42
N GLY A 135 46.18 -37.87 -14.05
CA GLY A 135 47.35 -38.48 -14.68
C GLY A 135 48.51 -37.47 -14.66
N GLY A 136 49.64 -37.63 -13.98
CA GLY A 136 50.31 -38.82 -13.48
C GLY A 136 51.74 -38.85 -14.07
N ARG A 137 52.74 -38.60 -13.21
CA ARG A 137 54.19 -38.92 -13.37
C ARG A 137 54.97 -38.31 -14.55
N ARG A 138 55.92 -37.43 -14.23
CA ARG A 138 57.39 -37.67 -14.26
C ARG A 138 58.15 -36.43 -13.82
#